data_AF-J9YV50-F1
#
_entry.id   AF-J9YV50-F1
#
_cell.length_a   1.000
_cell.length_b   1.000
_cell.length_c   1.000
_cell.angle_alpha   90.00
_cell.angle_beta   90.00
_cell.angle_gamma   90.00
#
_symmetry.space_group_name_H-M   'P 1'
#
loop_
_entity.id
_entity.type
_entity.pdbx_description
1 polymer ?
#
loop_
_entity_poly.entity_id
_entity_poly.type
_entity_poly.pdbx_seq_one_letter_code
_entity_poly.pdbx_strand_id
1 'polypeptide(L)'
;MFASFITLLILFFIIKYILAWIDYFNKLDDRLGDSLWRWSYDYHVIGERDISDLDDKDFVRLRRKRNKVVTYMYIVFFIMFFISMWFLSEVLIFFFQ
;
A
#
# COMPACT_ATOMS: atom_id res chain seq x y z
N MET A 1 -6.12 25.60 -2.81
CA MET A 1 -7.19 24.80 -3.46
C MET A 1 -6.71 24.11 -4.74
N PHE A 2 -6.31 24.83 -5.80
CA PHE A 2 -5.88 24.20 -7.07
C PHE A 2 -4.64 23.30 -6.95
N ALA A 3 -3.60 23.76 -6.23
CA ALA A 3 -2.40 22.96 -5.99
C ALA A 3 -2.69 21.69 -5.17
N SER A 4 -3.50 21.80 -4.12
CA SER A 4 -3.96 20.67 -3.30
C SER A 4 -4.75 19.66 -4.14
N PHE A 5 -5.63 20.13 -5.02
CA PHE A 5 -6.39 19.29 -5.96
C PHE A 5 -5.48 18.54 -6.94
N ILE A 6 -4.53 19.23 -7.59
CA ILE A 6 -3.55 18.58 -8.49
C ILE A 6 -2.73 17.54 -7.72
N THR A 7 -2.28 17.89 -6.52
CA THR A 7 -1.49 16.97 -5.68
C THR A 7 -2.28 15.71 -5.34
N LEU A 8 -3.54 15.84 -4.95
CA LEU A 8 -4.43 14.71 -4.70
C LEU A 8 -4.66 13.86 -5.95
N LEU A 9 -4.79 14.48 -7.13
CA LEU A 9 -4.95 13.78 -8.39
C LEU A 9 -3.70 12.98 -8.77
N ILE A 10 -2.50 13.52 -8.58
CA ILE A 10 -1.24 12.79 -8.77
C ILE A 10 -1.15 11.61 -7.79
N LEU A 11 -1.41 11.85 -6.51
CA LEU A 11 -1.38 10.80 -5.49
C LEU A 11 -2.40 9.69 -5.76
N PHE A 12 -3.57 10.02 -6.32
CA PHE A 12 -4.57 9.04 -6.74
C PHE A 12 -4.03 8.07 -7.82
N PHE A 13 -3.26 8.57 -8.81
CA PHE A 13 -2.62 7.69 -9.79
C PHE A 13 -1.51 6.85 -9.16
N ILE A 14 -0.72 7.43 -8.25
CA ILE A 14 0.33 6.71 -7.52
C ILE A 14 -0.27 5.57 -6.68
N ILE A 15 -1.32 5.83 -5.90
CA ILE A 15 -1.93 4.78 -5.07
C ILE A 15 -2.56 3.69 -5.94
N LYS A 16 -3.20 4.04 -7.08
CA LYS A 16 -3.69 3.04 -8.04
C LYS A 16 -2.58 2.14 -8.57
N TYR A 17 -1.44 2.72 -8.93
CA TYR A 17 -0.28 1.96 -9.37
C TYR A 17 0.25 1.03 -8.29
N ILE A 18 0.37 1.51 -7.04
CA ILE A 18 0.80 0.70 -5.91
C ILE A 18 -0.16 -0.47 -5.66
N LEU A 19 -1.48 -0.23 -5.68
CA LEU A 19 -2.48 -1.29 -5.51
C LEU A 19 -2.38 -2.36 -6.61
N ALA A 20 -2.15 -1.96 -7.86
CA ALA A 20 -1.92 -2.90 -8.96
C ALA A 20 -0.66 -3.77 -8.75
N TRP A 21 0.39 -3.22 -8.13
CA TRP A 21 1.57 -4.02 -7.75
C TRP A 21 1.26 -5.02 -6.64
N ILE A 22 0.45 -4.64 -5.64
CA ILE A 22 0.06 -5.57 -4.57
C ILE A 22 -0.77 -6.73 -5.15
N ASP A 23 -1.73 -6.42 -6.02
CA ASP A 23 -2.52 -7.42 -6.75
C ASP A 23 -1.63 -8.35 -7.61
N TYR A 24 -0.66 -7.78 -8.34
CA TYR A 24 0.33 -8.55 -9.08
C TYR A 24 1.07 -9.55 -8.18
N PHE A 25 1.57 -9.09 -7.03
CA PHE A 25 2.28 -9.98 -6.09
C PHE A 25 1.38 -11.05 -5.48
N ASN A 26 0.12 -10.73 -5.19
CA ASN A 26 -0.85 -11.70 -4.65
C ASN A 26 -1.12 -12.84 -5.64
N LYS A 27 -1.08 -12.57 -6.94
CA LYS A 27 -1.28 -13.57 -8.00
C LYS A 27 -0.06 -14.45 -8.28
N LEU A 28 1.11 -14.13 -7.72
CA LEU A 28 2.33 -14.91 -7.92
C LEU A 28 2.39 -16.16 -7.03
N ASP A 29 1.66 -16.17 -5.91
CA ASP A 29 1.62 -17.32 -5.00
C ASP A 29 0.30 -17.31 -4.20
N ASP A 30 -0.49 -18.38 -4.32
CA ASP A 30 -1.83 -18.49 -3.71
C ASP A 30 -1.82 -18.31 -2.19
N ARG A 31 -0.70 -18.61 -1.53
CA ARG A 31 -0.56 -18.45 -0.07
C ARG A 31 -0.67 -17.00 0.37
N LEU A 32 -0.36 -16.04 -0.51
CA LEU A 32 -0.39 -14.61 -0.18
C LEU A 32 -1.82 -14.04 -0.05
N GLY A 33 -2.83 -14.80 -0.48
CA GLY A 33 -4.25 -14.41 -0.48
C GLY A 33 -4.53 -13.16 -1.34
N ASP A 34 -5.78 -12.70 -1.33
CA ASP A 34 -6.26 -11.62 -2.21
C ASP A 34 -6.39 -10.25 -1.50
N SER A 35 -5.56 -9.99 -0.49
CA SER A 35 -5.65 -8.72 0.27
C SER A 35 -4.75 -7.64 -0.32
N LEU A 36 -5.32 -6.47 -0.59
CA LEU A 36 -4.58 -5.30 -1.09
C LEU A 36 -3.94 -4.44 0.02
N TRP A 37 -4.23 -4.72 1.29
CA TRP A 37 -3.85 -3.84 2.42
C TRP A 37 -3.17 -4.57 3.57
N ARG A 38 -3.34 -5.89 3.70
CA ARG A 38 -2.79 -6.66 4.82
C ARG A 38 -1.33 -7.03 4.57
N TRP A 39 -0.49 -6.93 5.59
CA TRP A 39 0.83 -7.55 5.56
C TRP A 39 0.73 -9.09 5.64
N SER A 40 1.66 -9.78 4.97
CA SER A 40 1.68 -11.25 4.81
C SER A 40 2.41 -12.02 5.92
N TYR A 41 2.62 -11.43 7.09
CA TYR A 41 3.50 -12.04 8.11
C TYR A 41 2.97 -13.39 8.62
N ASP A 42 1.66 -13.61 8.61
CA ASP A 42 1.00 -14.80 9.15
C ASP A 42 0.92 -15.99 8.17
N TYR A 43 1.41 -15.85 6.92
CA TYR A 43 1.31 -16.96 5.97
C TYR A 43 2.37 -18.03 6.20
N HIS A 44 1.90 -19.28 6.19
CA HIS A 44 2.72 -20.45 6.47
C HIS A 44 3.82 -20.63 5.42
N VAL A 45 5.02 -20.87 5.91
CA VAL A 45 6.22 -21.14 5.12
C VAL A 45 6.40 -22.65 5.05
N ILE A 46 6.92 -23.18 3.94
CA ILE A 46 7.29 -24.60 3.90
C ILE A 46 8.52 -24.77 4.78
N GLY A 47 8.38 -25.43 5.94
CA GLY A 47 9.48 -25.70 6.86
C GLY A 47 9.10 -25.56 8.35
N GLU A 48 10.07 -25.77 9.22
CA GLU A 48 9.89 -25.59 10.68
C GLU A 48 10.00 -24.13 11.11
N ARG A 49 10.65 -23.26 10.32
CA ARG A 49 10.92 -21.87 10.70
C ARG A 49 10.12 -20.89 9.84
N ASP A 50 9.27 -20.08 10.48
CA ASP A 50 8.39 -19.13 9.79
C ASP A 50 9.10 -17.88 9.19
N ILE A 51 10.28 -17.54 9.72
CA ILE A 51 10.97 -16.26 9.41
C ILE A 51 12.21 -16.48 8.53
N SER A 52 12.80 -17.67 8.58
CA SER A 52 14.09 -17.95 7.98
C SER A 52 14.01 -18.14 6.47
N ASP A 53 14.99 -17.59 5.75
CA ASP A 53 15.16 -17.82 4.30
C ASP A 53 15.66 -19.25 3.98
N LEU A 54 15.96 -20.07 5.00
CA LEU A 54 16.56 -21.40 4.81
C LEU A 54 15.60 -22.42 4.23
N ASP A 55 14.32 -22.36 4.59
CA ASP A 55 13.36 -23.43 4.30
C ASP A 55 12.50 -23.12 3.05
N ASP A 56 12.08 -21.85 2.85
CA ASP A 56 11.37 -21.40 1.64
C ASP A 56 11.80 -19.98 1.23
N LYS A 57 13.01 -19.92 0.69
CA LYS A 57 13.69 -18.67 0.34
C LYS A 57 12.90 -17.81 -0.65
N ASP A 58 12.31 -18.42 -1.67
CA ASP A 58 11.66 -17.71 -2.76
C ASP A 58 10.36 -17.07 -2.28
N PHE A 59 9.55 -17.80 -1.50
CA PHE A 59 8.36 -17.25 -0.88
C PHE A 59 8.67 -16.14 0.11
N VAL A 60 9.67 -16.33 0.99
CA VAL A 60 10.05 -15.32 1.99
C VAL A 60 10.48 -14.02 1.29
N ARG A 61 11.24 -14.11 0.20
CA ARG A 61 11.66 -12.94 -0.59
C ARG A 61 10.49 -12.27 -1.31
N LEU A 62 9.58 -13.05 -1.91
CA LEU A 62 8.37 -12.56 -2.56
C LEU A 62 7.50 -11.79 -1.56
N ARG A 63 7.22 -12.40 -0.41
CA ARG A 63 6.48 -11.82 0.72
C ARG A 63 7.10 -10.52 1.21
N ARG A 64 8.43 -10.45 1.37
CA ARG A 64 9.13 -9.21 1.77
C ARG A 64 8.97 -8.10 0.72
N LYS A 65 9.10 -8.42 -0.58
CA LYS A 65 8.87 -7.45 -1.66
C LYS A 65 7.44 -6.92 -1.63
N ARG A 66 6.44 -7.80 -1.52
CA ARG A 66 5.04 -7.39 -1.40
C ARG A 66 4.80 -6.53 -0.17
N ASN A 67 5.27 -6.96 1.01
CA ASN A 67 5.10 -6.21 2.26
C ASN A 67 5.70 -4.80 2.18
N LYS A 68 6.84 -4.65 1.50
CA LYS A 68 7.44 -3.33 1.22
C LYS A 68 6.52 -2.44 0.38
N VAL A 69 5.84 -3.00 -0.62
CA VAL A 69 4.86 -2.27 -1.44
C VAL A 69 3.60 -1.91 -0.62
N VAL A 70 3.12 -2.82 0.23
CA VAL A 70 2.02 -2.53 1.18
C VAL A 70 2.40 -1.36 2.12
N THR A 71 3.65 -1.30 2.59
CA THR A 71 4.12 -0.16 3.38
C THR A 71 4.10 1.15 2.57
N TYR A 72 4.51 1.13 1.30
CA TYR A 72 4.38 2.30 0.43
C TYR A 72 2.93 2.73 0.22
N MET A 73 1.99 1.79 0.11
CA MET A 73 0.56 2.09 0.06
C MET A 73 0.11 2.88 1.29
N TYR A 74 0.47 2.44 2.49
CA TYR A 74 0.11 3.15 3.72
C TYR A 74 0.73 4.55 3.80
N ILE A 75 2.00 4.69 3.44
CA ILE A 75 2.67 6.00 3.43
C ILE A 75 1.93 6.97 2.50
N VAL A 76 1.62 6.54 1.27
CA VAL A 76 0.88 7.37 0.30
C VAL A 76 -0.53 7.67 0.79
N PHE A 77 -1.22 6.70 1.37
CA PHE A 77 -2.55 6.88 1.96
C PHE A 77 -2.56 7.96 3.06
N PHE A 78 -1.60 7.92 4.00
CA PHE A 78 -1.52 8.94 5.06
C PHE A 78 -1.19 10.32 4.51
N ILE A 79 -0.30 10.43 3.52
CA ILE A 79 -0.01 11.70 2.85
C ILE A 79 -1.28 12.23 2.15
N MET A 80 -2.00 11.38 1.43
CA MET A 80 -3.29 11.73 0.82
C MET A 80 -4.30 12.20 1.87
N PHE A 81 -4.37 11.52 3.01
CA PHE A 81 -5.26 11.91 4.10
C PHE A 81 -4.97 13.32 4.60
N PHE A 82 -3.72 13.65 4.94
CA PHE A 82 -3.37 15.00 5.40
C PHE A 82 -3.65 16.08 4.36
N ILE A 83 -3.32 15.83 3.09
CA ILE A 83 -3.58 16.79 2.01
C ILE A 83 -5.09 16.94 1.77
N SER A 84 -5.87 15.87 1.92
CA SER A 84 -7.33 15.94 1.81
C SER A 84 -7.95 16.78 2.92
N MET A 85 -7.43 16.69 4.15
CA MET A 85 -7.87 17.52 5.28
C MET A 85 -7.52 18.99 5.05
N TRP A 86 -6.31 19.27 4.53
CA TRP A 86 -5.94 20.62 4.14
C TRP A 86 -6.86 21.15 3.03
N PHE A 87 -7.07 20.41 1.95
CA PHE A 87 -7.96 20.81 0.87
C PHE A 87 -9.38 21.09 1.37
N LEU A 88 -9.93 20.24 2.23
CA LEU A 88 -11.24 20.45 2.85
C LEU A 88 -11.28 21.76 3.65
N SER A 89 -10.26 22.06 4.43
CA SER A 89 -10.14 23.32 5.16
C SER A 89 -10.18 24.53 4.22
N GLU A 90 -9.43 24.49 3.11
CA GLU A 90 -9.45 25.59 2.12
C GLU A 90 -10.84 25.75 1.47
N VAL A 91 -11.53 24.63 1.18
CA VAL A 91 -12.91 24.64 0.64
C VAL A 91 -13.86 25.29 1.64
N LEU A 92 -13.79 24.92 2.92
CA LEU A 92 -14.65 25.49 3.96
C LEU A 92 -14.41 26.99 4.11
N ILE A 93 -13.15 27.44 4.15
CA ILE A 93 -12.80 28.86 4.23
C ILE A 93 -13.40 29.62 3.04
N PHE A 94 -13.26 29.09 1.81
CA PHE A 94 -13.81 29.74 0.60
C PHE A 94 -15.33 29.96 0.64
N PHE A 95 -16.10 29.09 1.31
CA PHE A 95 -17.55 29.20 1.39
C PHE A 95 -18.06 30.01 2.59
N PHE A 96 -17.35 29.97 3.71
CA PHE A 96 -17.82 30.54 4.98
C PHE A 96 -17.12 31.83 5.40
N GLN A 97 -16.05 32.25 4.72
CA GLN A 97 -15.29 33.47 4.99
C GLN A 97 -15.12 34.28 3.70
#